data_AF-A0A9N9GW41-F1
#
_entry.id   AF-A0A9N9GW41-F1
#
_cell.length_a   1.000
_cell.length_b   1.000
_cell.length_c   1.000
_cell.angle_alpha   90.00
_cell.angle_beta   90.00
_cell.angle_gamma   90.00
#
_symmetry.space_group_name_H-M   'P 1'
#
loop_
_entity.id
_entity.type
_entity.pdbx_description
1 polymer ?
#
loop_
_entity_poly.entity_id
_entity_poly.type
_entity_poly.pdbx_seq_one_letter_code
_entity_poly.pdbx_strand_id
1 'polypeptide(L)'
;MSEANTLVSTSTSSIANGNESLKVGLASDLAKFVREFKEKKKCPFSSYKTQKDLKEILMKHEIDGNSIDTIRQFSPTTYPLKDDDEELQQCIKEIKRKLRNMGTILADSNEAMRCEYILPILHASLYIIKRVTKKELSIAPQLEVVGEENTGRVDYAIKALEELICITEGKLHQVTMGFAQNLVQCESALQVNKKKHKADDAFREYFDYIYGIVTTDIHFLYEISCTSRDPLNIKFSESALKKDSEADIELQKNVKRVIEVIVGLLKDRADVEKEPAMKRQRVQKYFENEYCDLGSKSYDLQITEVIK
;
A
#
# COMPACT_ATOMS: atom_id res chain seq x y z
N MET A 1 -18.48 60.76 71.90
CA MET A 1 -19.45 60.00 72.71
C MET A 1 -20.32 59.17 71.77
N SER A 2 -20.37 57.87 72.06
CA SER A 2 -21.36 56.83 71.74
C SER A 2 -21.99 56.71 70.35
N GLU A 3 -21.84 55.48 69.85
CA GLU A 3 -22.67 54.70 68.93
C GLU A 3 -24.19 54.88 69.13
N ALA A 4 -24.98 54.74 68.04
CA ALA A 4 -25.76 53.52 67.75
C ALA A 4 -26.91 53.76 66.74
N ASN A 5 -26.98 52.82 65.78
CA ASN A 5 -28.16 52.23 65.14
C ASN A 5 -29.22 53.09 64.45
N THR A 6 -29.34 52.90 63.13
CA THR A 6 -30.65 52.72 62.50
C THR A 6 -30.56 51.63 61.43
N LEU A 7 -31.42 50.61 61.58
CA LEU A 7 -31.63 49.52 60.64
C LEU A 7 -32.06 50.04 59.27
N VAL A 8 -31.45 49.54 58.19
CA VAL A 8 -32.04 49.58 56.85
C VAL A 8 -32.65 48.21 56.57
N SER A 9 -33.98 48.19 56.47
CA SER A 9 -34.77 47.03 56.08
C SER A 9 -34.65 46.74 54.58
N THR A 10 -34.31 45.49 54.31
CA THR A 10 -34.50 44.67 53.11
C THR A 10 -35.24 45.29 51.91
N SER A 11 -34.54 45.34 50.77
CA SER A 11 -35.13 45.19 49.43
C SER A 11 -34.34 44.12 48.70
N THR A 12 -34.93 42.94 48.57
CA THR A 12 -34.41 41.80 47.81
C THR A 12 -34.40 42.10 46.31
N SER A 13 -33.23 42.18 45.68
CA SER A 13 -33.08 41.94 44.24
C SER A 13 -32.27 40.66 44.03
N SER A 14 -32.99 39.60 43.68
CA SER A 14 -32.48 38.27 43.37
C SER A 14 -31.39 38.30 42.30
N ILE A 15 -30.31 37.58 42.56
CA ILE A 15 -29.29 37.17 41.58
C ILE A 15 -30.00 36.44 40.44
N ALA A 16 -30.04 37.04 39.26
CA ALA A 16 -30.44 36.35 38.04
C ALA A 16 -29.29 35.39 37.66
N ASN A 17 -29.44 34.12 38.01
CA ASN A 17 -28.70 33.02 37.41
C ASN A 17 -28.92 33.06 35.89
N GLY A 18 -27.97 33.63 35.16
CA GLY A 18 -27.85 33.48 33.72
C GLY A 18 -27.41 32.06 33.40
N ASN A 19 -28.33 31.10 33.53
CA ASN A 19 -28.22 29.84 32.79
C ASN A 19 -28.36 30.22 31.31
N GLU A 20 -27.22 30.44 30.64
CA GLU A 20 -27.17 30.27 29.19
C GLU A 20 -27.48 28.80 28.90
N SER A 21 -28.77 28.51 28.80
CA SER A 21 -29.28 27.26 28.27
C SER A 21 -28.80 27.19 26.83
N LEU A 22 -27.67 26.49 26.59
CA LEU A 22 -27.33 25.92 25.29
C LEU A 22 -28.62 25.29 24.75
N LYS A 23 -29.21 25.92 23.73
CA LYS A 23 -30.46 25.45 23.12
C LYS A 23 -30.32 23.95 22.90
N VAL A 24 -31.25 23.18 23.46
CA VAL A 24 -31.22 21.70 23.47
C VAL A 24 -30.93 21.11 22.08
N GLY A 25 -31.33 21.80 21.01
CA GLY A 25 -30.98 21.48 19.62
C GLY A 25 -29.47 21.51 19.31
N LEU A 26 -28.74 22.56 19.69
CA LEU A 26 -27.28 22.64 19.44
C LEU A 26 -26.50 21.56 20.21
N ALA A 27 -26.93 21.27 21.45
CA ALA A 27 -26.33 20.21 22.24
C ALA A 27 -26.65 18.82 21.68
N SER A 28 -27.86 18.59 21.16
CA SER A 28 -28.20 17.34 20.48
C SER A 28 -27.50 17.19 19.13
N ASP A 29 -27.34 18.27 18.39
CA ASP A 29 -26.64 18.30 17.10
C ASP A 29 -25.14 18.04 17.30
N LEU A 30 -24.54 18.64 18.32
CA LEU A 30 -23.15 18.35 18.70
C LEU A 30 -23.00 16.92 19.21
N ALA A 31 -23.94 16.40 20.01
CA ALA A 31 -23.91 15.02 20.49
C ALA A 31 -24.15 14.01 19.36
N LYS A 32 -24.93 14.37 18.33
CA LYS A 32 -25.14 13.58 17.11
C LYS A 32 -23.88 13.61 16.24
N PHE A 33 -23.30 14.79 16.02
CA PHE A 33 -22.03 14.99 15.32
C PHE A 33 -20.88 14.21 15.99
N VAL A 34 -20.74 14.28 17.31
CA VAL A 34 -19.74 13.51 18.07
C VAL A 34 -20.01 12.01 18.01
N ARG A 35 -21.26 11.56 17.90
CA ARG A 35 -21.62 10.15 17.69
C ARG A 35 -21.24 9.69 16.29
N GLU A 36 -21.63 10.44 15.27
CA GLU A 36 -21.26 10.19 13.88
C GLU A 36 -19.73 10.21 13.68
N PHE A 37 -19.03 11.08 14.42
CA PHE A 37 -17.56 11.15 14.42
C PHE A 37 -16.91 9.98 15.17
N LYS A 38 -17.52 9.50 16.26
CA LYS A 38 -17.10 8.27 16.97
C LYS A 38 -17.42 6.99 16.18
N GLU A 39 -18.48 7.01 15.37
CA GLU A 39 -18.92 5.89 14.53
C GLU A 39 -18.05 5.75 13.26
N LYS A 40 -17.47 6.84 12.73
CA LYS A 40 -16.44 6.77 11.66
C LYS A 40 -15.04 6.41 12.18
N LYS A 41 -14.96 5.44 13.11
CA LYS A 41 -13.66 4.86 13.47
C LYS A 41 -13.16 4.04 12.28
N LYS A 42 -12.09 4.51 11.64
CA LYS A 42 -11.48 3.81 10.51
C LYS A 42 -11.02 2.42 10.92
N CYS A 43 -11.24 1.45 10.04
CA CYS A 43 -10.83 0.08 10.26
C CYS A 43 -9.30 -0.01 10.17
N PRO A 44 -8.64 -0.64 11.16
CA PRO A 44 -7.20 -0.86 11.06
C PRO A 44 -6.91 -1.87 9.94
N PHE A 45 -5.87 -1.69 9.13
CA PHE A 45 -5.51 -2.69 8.09
C PHE A 45 -5.35 -4.10 8.67
N SER A 46 -4.87 -4.20 9.91
CA SER A 46 -4.72 -5.46 10.61
C SER A 46 -6.06 -6.17 10.91
N SER A 47 -7.24 -5.57 10.70
CA SER A 47 -8.52 -6.28 10.89
C SER A 47 -8.85 -7.25 9.76
N TYR A 48 -8.25 -7.08 8.58
CA TYR A 48 -8.49 -7.94 7.42
C TYR A 48 -7.65 -9.22 7.54
N LYS A 49 -8.22 -10.29 8.06
CA LYS A 49 -7.51 -11.55 8.40
C LYS A 49 -8.26 -12.81 7.98
N THR A 50 -9.29 -12.71 7.16
CA THR A 50 -10.11 -13.86 6.80
C THR A 50 -10.34 -13.93 5.30
N GLN A 51 -10.65 -15.13 4.79
CA GLN A 51 -11.06 -15.29 3.40
C GLN A 51 -12.39 -14.56 3.12
N LYS A 52 -13.25 -14.42 4.14
CA LYS A 52 -14.46 -13.61 4.05
C LYS A 52 -14.11 -12.14 3.77
N ASP A 53 -13.12 -11.60 4.47
CA ASP A 53 -12.65 -10.23 4.24
C ASP A 53 -12.12 -10.05 2.81
N LEU A 54 -11.32 -11.00 2.31
CA LEU A 54 -10.86 -10.97 0.91
C LEU A 54 -12.06 -10.96 -0.05
N LYS A 55 -13.03 -11.85 0.16
CA LYS A 55 -14.24 -11.92 -0.68
C LYS A 55 -15.01 -10.60 -0.66
N GLU A 56 -15.18 -9.97 0.50
CA GLU A 56 -15.84 -8.66 0.64
C GLU A 56 -15.09 -7.56 -0.12
N ILE A 57 -13.76 -7.55 -0.05
CA ILE A 57 -12.93 -6.62 -0.82
C ILE A 57 -13.08 -6.85 -2.33
N LEU A 58 -13.01 -8.10 -2.79
CA LEU A 58 -13.17 -8.44 -4.21
C LEU A 58 -14.55 -8.05 -4.75
N MET A 59 -15.61 -8.29 -3.97
CA MET A 59 -16.98 -7.87 -4.33
C MET A 59 -17.13 -6.36 -4.40
N LYS A 60 -16.48 -5.58 -3.51
CA LYS A 60 -16.45 -4.11 -3.57
C LYS A 60 -15.87 -3.60 -4.88
N HIS A 61 -15.05 -4.42 -5.54
CA HIS A 61 -14.44 -4.12 -6.82
C HIS A 61 -15.03 -4.93 -7.99
N GLU A 62 -16.25 -5.44 -7.84
CA GLU A 62 -16.98 -6.14 -8.92
C GLU A 62 -16.27 -7.40 -9.47
N ILE A 63 -15.38 -8.00 -8.68
CA ILE A 63 -14.73 -9.27 -9.01
C ILE A 63 -15.51 -10.40 -8.35
N ASP A 64 -16.18 -11.21 -9.17
CA ASP A 64 -16.86 -12.42 -8.70
C ASP A 64 -15.82 -13.52 -8.41
N GLY A 65 -15.54 -13.74 -7.13
CA GLY A 65 -14.50 -14.66 -6.70
C GLY A 65 -14.30 -14.72 -5.19
N ASN A 66 -13.60 -15.77 -4.73
CA ASN A 66 -13.27 -15.99 -3.32
C ASN A 66 -11.78 -16.34 -3.10
N SER A 67 -10.97 -16.27 -4.14
CA SER A 67 -9.53 -16.55 -4.10
C SER A 67 -8.76 -15.48 -4.87
N ILE A 68 -7.45 -15.40 -4.63
CA ILE A 68 -6.57 -14.51 -5.38
C ILE A 68 -6.46 -14.89 -6.86
N ASP A 69 -6.81 -16.12 -7.22
CA ASP A 69 -6.73 -16.62 -8.60
C ASP A 69 -7.80 -16.01 -9.51
N THR A 70 -8.84 -15.39 -8.94
CA THR A 70 -9.88 -14.67 -9.68
C THR A 70 -9.47 -13.24 -10.04
N ILE A 71 -8.38 -12.75 -9.46
CA ILE A 71 -7.79 -11.45 -9.76
C ILE A 71 -7.12 -11.53 -11.14
N ARG A 72 -7.41 -10.55 -12.02
CA ARG A 72 -6.84 -10.50 -13.38
C ARG A 72 -5.31 -10.51 -13.31
N GLN A 73 -4.67 -11.20 -14.25
CA GLN A 73 -3.21 -11.30 -14.25
C GLN A 73 -2.58 -10.33 -15.24
N PHE A 74 -1.36 -9.89 -14.98
CA PHE A 74 -0.55 -9.18 -15.96
C PHE A 74 0.92 -9.58 -15.88
N SER A 75 1.65 -9.43 -16.99
CA SER A 75 3.10 -9.60 -17.01
C SER A 75 3.78 -8.25 -16.88
N PRO A 76 4.50 -7.98 -15.77
CA PRO A 76 5.19 -6.72 -15.59
C PRO A 76 6.37 -6.66 -16.55
N THR A 77 6.67 -5.47 -17.08
CA THR A 77 7.89 -5.25 -17.83
C THR A 77 9.06 -5.34 -16.86
N THR A 78 9.99 -6.29 -17.05
CA THR A 78 11.18 -6.42 -16.21
C THR A 78 12.32 -5.52 -16.71
N TYR A 79 13.19 -5.09 -15.81
CA TYR A 79 14.42 -4.41 -16.17
C TYR A 79 15.58 -5.42 -16.21
N PRO A 80 16.23 -5.66 -17.36
CA PRO A 80 17.31 -6.64 -17.45
C PRO A 80 18.54 -6.17 -16.67
N LEU A 81 18.96 -6.96 -15.69
CA LEU A 81 20.14 -6.70 -14.88
C LEU A 81 21.28 -7.63 -15.31
N LYS A 82 22.52 -7.14 -15.24
CA LYS A 82 23.69 -8.00 -15.46
C LYS A 82 24.01 -8.77 -14.19
N ASP A 83 24.60 -9.95 -14.33
CA ASP A 83 25.00 -10.77 -13.18
C ASP A 83 26.12 -10.12 -12.36
N ASP A 84 26.96 -9.30 -13.01
CA ASP A 84 28.06 -8.55 -12.41
C ASP A 84 27.66 -7.14 -11.95
N ASP A 85 26.37 -6.80 -11.89
CA ASP A 85 25.92 -5.49 -11.42
C ASP A 85 26.33 -5.25 -9.96
N GLU A 86 27.04 -4.15 -9.72
CA GLU A 86 27.60 -3.81 -8.40
C GLU A 86 26.54 -3.79 -7.29
N GLU A 87 25.34 -3.28 -7.58
CA GLU A 87 24.25 -3.16 -6.60
C GLU A 87 23.60 -4.51 -6.31
N LEU A 88 23.49 -5.37 -7.33
CA LEU A 88 23.07 -6.76 -7.14
C LEU A 88 24.05 -7.49 -6.21
N GLN A 89 25.35 -7.37 -6.48
CA GLN A 89 26.39 -8.03 -5.69
C GLN A 89 26.42 -7.52 -4.24
N GLN A 90 26.25 -6.21 -4.05
CA GLN A 90 26.14 -5.60 -2.73
C GLN A 90 24.88 -6.07 -1.98
N CYS A 91 23.73 -6.15 -2.66
CA CYS A 91 22.49 -6.70 -2.10
C CYS A 91 22.67 -8.14 -1.61
N ILE A 92 23.26 -9.01 -2.45
CA ILE A 92 23.55 -10.41 -2.10
C ILE A 92 24.50 -10.48 -0.90
N LYS A 93 25.52 -9.63 -0.84
CA LYS A 93 26.45 -9.55 0.28
C LYS A 93 25.75 -9.16 1.59
N GLU A 94 24.82 -8.21 1.53
CA GLU A 94 24.02 -7.80 2.69
C GLU A 94 23.07 -8.90 3.16
N ILE A 95 22.39 -9.58 2.23
CA ILE A 95 21.54 -10.74 2.52
C ILE A 95 22.37 -11.84 3.20
N LYS A 96 23.54 -12.20 2.64
CA LYS A 96 24.44 -13.19 3.25
C LYS A 96 24.95 -12.74 4.63
N ARG A 97 25.19 -11.44 4.84
CA ARG A 97 25.57 -10.91 6.15
C ARG A 97 24.43 -11.08 7.16
N LYS A 98 23.19 -10.82 6.77
CA LYS A 98 22.01 -11.06 7.61
C LYS A 98 21.84 -12.55 7.91
N LEU A 99 21.98 -13.42 6.91
CA LEU A 99 21.94 -14.89 7.09
C LEU A 99 22.94 -15.39 8.14
N ARG A 100 24.18 -14.86 8.16
CA ARG A 100 25.18 -15.24 9.18
C ARG A 100 24.78 -14.86 10.62
N ASN A 101 23.99 -13.80 10.78
CA ASN A 101 23.69 -13.22 12.09
C ASN A 101 22.29 -13.58 12.60
N MET A 102 21.33 -13.77 11.69
CA MET A 102 19.92 -14.03 11.98
C MET A 102 19.52 -15.48 11.64
N GLY A 103 20.35 -16.21 10.90
CA GLY A 103 20.10 -17.59 10.50
C GLY A 103 19.14 -17.74 9.32
N THR A 104 18.82 -18.99 9.00
CA THR A 104 17.88 -19.38 7.95
C THR A 104 16.47 -18.86 8.23
N ILE A 105 15.77 -18.33 7.22
CA ILE A 105 14.33 -18.05 7.34
C ILE A 105 13.56 -19.37 7.24
N LEU A 106 12.86 -19.70 8.31
CA LEU A 106 11.94 -20.83 8.42
C LEU A 106 10.50 -20.41 8.10
N ALA A 107 9.64 -21.40 7.91
CA ALA A 107 8.23 -21.16 7.63
C ALA A 107 7.55 -20.27 8.70
N ASP A 108 7.81 -20.56 9.97
CA ASP A 108 7.27 -19.88 11.14
C ASP A 108 8.06 -18.63 11.59
N SER A 109 9.10 -18.25 10.84
CA SER A 109 9.89 -17.03 11.11
C SER A 109 9.01 -15.80 11.14
N ASN A 110 9.11 -14.94 12.16
CA ASN A 110 8.20 -13.79 12.28
C ASN A 110 8.30 -12.78 11.11
N GLU A 111 7.27 -11.94 10.98
CA GLU A 111 7.15 -10.91 9.94
C GLU A 111 8.32 -9.93 9.95
N ALA A 112 8.74 -9.48 11.13
CA ALA A 112 9.86 -8.56 11.30
C ALA A 112 11.17 -9.11 10.72
N MET A 113 11.47 -10.39 10.95
CA MET A 113 12.66 -11.01 10.40
C MET A 113 12.60 -11.09 8.88
N ARG A 114 11.45 -11.38 8.26
CA ARG A 114 11.33 -11.32 6.79
C ARG A 114 11.58 -9.91 6.26
N CYS A 115 11.01 -8.91 6.91
CA CYS A 115 11.19 -7.52 6.54
C CYS A 115 12.68 -7.11 6.50
N GLU A 116 13.52 -7.66 7.39
CA GLU A 116 14.97 -7.46 7.37
C GLU A 116 15.66 -7.95 6.08
N TYR A 117 15.16 -9.02 5.47
CA TYR A 117 15.72 -9.57 4.22
C TYR A 117 15.14 -8.92 2.95
N ILE A 118 13.92 -8.39 3.03
CA ILE A 118 13.29 -7.64 1.93
C ILE A 118 13.92 -6.25 1.78
N LEU A 119 14.30 -5.61 2.88
CA LEU A 119 14.81 -4.24 2.85
C LEU A 119 16.06 -4.06 1.96
N PRO A 120 17.10 -4.93 1.98
CA PRO A 120 18.22 -4.86 1.05
C PRO A 120 17.80 -4.94 -0.43
N ILE A 121 16.78 -5.74 -0.76
CA ILE A 121 16.26 -5.89 -2.12
C ILE A 121 15.59 -4.58 -2.57
N LEU A 122 14.78 -3.97 -1.70
CA LEU A 122 14.16 -2.69 -1.98
C LEU A 122 15.20 -1.57 -2.12
N HIS A 123 16.20 -1.51 -1.25
CA HIS A 123 17.28 -0.53 -1.36
C HIS A 123 18.05 -0.63 -2.68
N ALA A 124 18.47 -1.84 -3.06
CA ALA A 124 19.14 -2.06 -4.34
C ALA A 124 18.24 -1.65 -5.51
N SER A 125 16.96 -1.99 -5.46
CA SER A 125 15.98 -1.62 -6.49
C SER A 125 15.86 -0.09 -6.64
N LEU A 126 15.72 0.63 -5.53
CA LEU A 126 15.63 2.10 -5.53
C LEU A 126 16.91 2.75 -6.06
N TYR A 127 18.08 2.23 -5.69
CA TYR A 127 19.35 2.73 -6.18
C TYR A 127 19.49 2.52 -7.69
N ILE A 128 19.13 1.33 -8.20
CA ILE A 128 19.12 1.03 -9.64
C ILE A 128 18.16 2.00 -10.36
N ILE A 129 16.96 2.24 -9.82
CA ILE A 129 16.02 3.23 -10.39
C ILE A 129 16.66 4.62 -10.47
N LYS A 130 17.28 5.09 -9.39
CA LYS A 130 17.96 6.39 -9.37
C LYS A 130 19.07 6.45 -10.42
N ARG A 131 19.84 5.37 -10.57
CA ARG A 131 20.91 5.26 -11.58
C ARG A 131 20.37 5.35 -13.01
N VAL A 132 19.27 4.66 -13.33
CA VAL A 132 18.75 4.52 -14.71
C VAL A 132 17.78 5.63 -15.12
N THR A 133 16.94 6.14 -14.21
CA THR A 133 15.92 7.17 -14.51
C THR A 133 16.36 8.58 -14.10
N LYS A 134 17.39 8.70 -13.26
CA LYS A 134 17.80 9.95 -12.58
C LYS A 134 16.70 10.55 -11.68
N LYS A 135 15.64 9.80 -11.39
CA LYS A 135 14.58 10.20 -10.48
C LYS A 135 14.87 9.70 -9.07
N GLU A 136 14.54 10.53 -8.10
CA GLU A 136 14.72 10.20 -6.70
C GLU A 136 13.44 9.57 -6.14
N LEU A 137 13.57 8.31 -5.73
CA LEU A 137 12.55 7.60 -4.97
C LEU A 137 13.01 7.48 -3.52
N SER A 138 12.07 7.52 -2.59
CA SER A 138 12.33 7.32 -1.17
C SER A 138 11.53 6.13 -0.64
N ILE A 139 12.11 5.44 0.34
CA ILE A 139 11.43 4.37 1.09
C ILE A 139 11.09 4.90 2.49
N ALA A 140 9.87 4.64 2.92
CA ALA A 140 9.34 5.03 4.23
C ALA A 140 8.87 3.77 4.97
N PRO A 141 9.71 3.19 5.85
CA PRO A 141 9.32 2.08 6.69
C PRO A 141 8.22 2.49 7.69
N GLN A 142 7.27 1.58 7.95
CA GLN A 142 6.23 1.76 8.98
C GLN A 142 5.41 3.07 8.84
N LEU A 143 5.23 3.52 7.60
CA LEU A 143 4.48 4.73 7.28
C LEU A 143 3.00 4.53 7.61
N GLU A 144 2.41 5.49 8.32
CA GLU A 144 0.96 5.52 8.54
C GLU A 144 0.24 6.02 7.28
N VAL A 145 -0.64 5.18 6.75
CA VAL A 145 -1.51 5.49 5.60
C VAL A 145 -2.94 5.62 6.13
N VAL A 146 -3.56 6.76 5.85
CA VAL A 146 -4.89 7.11 6.37
C VAL A 146 -5.86 7.31 5.19
N GLY A 147 -6.56 6.23 4.83
CA GLY A 147 -7.65 6.24 3.87
C GLY A 147 -8.92 6.89 4.41
N GLU A 148 -10.01 6.75 3.66
CA GLU A 148 -11.35 7.19 4.06
C GLU A 148 -11.98 6.24 5.06
N GLU A 149 -11.96 4.94 4.75
CA GLU A 149 -12.51 3.86 5.58
C GLU A 149 -11.44 3.18 6.44
N ASN A 150 -10.20 3.15 5.96
CA ASN A 150 -9.13 2.32 6.53
C ASN A 150 -7.92 3.14 6.97
N THR A 151 -7.17 2.63 7.94
CA THR A 151 -5.95 3.27 8.43
C THR A 151 -4.96 2.25 8.99
N GLY A 152 -3.67 2.59 9.01
CA GLY A 152 -2.67 1.76 9.67
C GLY A 152 -1.27 2.00 9.14
N ARG A 153 -0.31 1.30 9.71
CA ARG A 153 1.07 1.30 9.22
C ARG A 153 1.24 0.20 8.18
N VAL A 154 2.04 0.49 7.16
CA VAL A 154 2.48 -0.48 6.15
C VAL A 154 3.96 -0.79 6.39
N ASP A 155 4.44 -1.97 6.01
CA ASP A 155 5.84 -2.34 6.27
C ASP A 155 6.81 -1.39 5.58
N TYR A 156 6.65 -1.20 4.27
CA TYR A 156 7.37 -0.18 3.53
C TYR A 156 6.45 0.51 2.51
N ALA A 157 6.55 1.83 2.44
CA ALA A 157 5.97 2.63 1.37
C ALA A 157 7.09 3.23 0.51
N ILE A 158 6.96 3.16 -0.81
CA ILE A 158 7.87 3.80 -1.75
C ILE A 158 7.17 5.03 -2.35
N LYS A 159 7.88 6.15 -2.36
CA LYS A 159 7.38 7.44 -2.83
C LYS A 159 8.24 8.02 -3.93
N ALA A 160 7.59 8.67 -4.88
CA ALA A 160 8.21 9.63 -5.78
C ALA A 160 7.77 11.03 -5.32
N LEU A 161 8.70 11.83 -4.79
CA LEU A 161 8.35 13.06 -4.06
C LEU A 161 7.31 12.78 -2.96
N GLU A 162 6.12 13.35 -3.08
CA GLU A 162 5.01 13.18 -2.13
C GLU A 162 3.98 12.11 -2.53
N GLU A 163 4.10 11.54 -3.74
CA GLU A 163 3.17 10.54 -4.29
C GLU A 163 3.59 9.13 -3.86
N LEU A 164 2.68 8.38 -3.26
CA LEU A 164 2.86 6.95 -2.98
C LEU A 164 2.77 6.18 -4.29
N ILE A 165 3.82 5.46 -4.66
CA ILE A 165 3.83 4.67 -5.91
C ILE A 165 3.78 3.17 -5.65
N CYS A 166 4.22 2.73 -4.47
CA CYS A 166 4.20 1.33 -4.09
C CYS A 166 4.06 1.13 -2.58
N ILE A 167 3.32 0.10 -2.19
CA ILE A 167 3.15 -0.37 -0.81
C ILE A 167 3.61 -1.82 -0.74
N THR A 168 4.48 -2.13 0.20
CA THR A 168 4.97 -3.49 0.41
C THR A 168 4.53 -4.00 1.78
N GLU A 169 4.11 -5.25 1.83
CA GLU A 169 3.66 -5.95 3.04
C GLU A 169 4.42 -7.29 3.16
N GLY A 170 5.12 -7.47 4.28
CA GLY A 170 5.70 -8.73 4.69
C GLY A 170 4.65 -9.60 5.37
N LYS A 171 4.60 -10.90 5.03
CA LYS A 171 3.68 -11.82 5.70
C LYS A 171 4.30 -13.16 6.07
N LEU A 172 3.65 -13.82 7.03
CA LEU A 172 4.09 -15.08 7.60
C LEU A 172 3.83 -16.26 6.66
N HIS A 173 2.57 -16.71 6.56
CA HIS A 173 2.13 -17.89 5.79
C HIS A 173 0.72 -17.72 5.21
N GLN A 174 0.09 -16.57 5.43
CA GLN A 174 -1.32 -16.33 5.09
C GLN A 174 -1.38 -15.37 3.90
N VAL A 175 -0.90 -15.85 2.75
CA VAL A 175 -0.83 -15.10 1.48
C VAL A 175 -2.16 -14.39 1.22
N THR A 176 -3.27 -15.13 1.26
CA THR A 176 -4.64 -14.61 1.12
C THR A 176 -4.94 -13.41 2.03
N MET A 177 -4.48 -13.45 3.28
CA MET A 177 -4.69 -12.37 4.24
C MET A 177 -3.74 -11.19 3.98
N GLY A 178 -2.50 -11.48 3.61
CA GLY A 178 -1.56 -10.47 3.13
C GLY A 178 -2.08 -9.71 1.93
N PHE A 179 -2.67 -10.42 0.98
CA PHE A 179 -3.34 -9.84 -0.18
C PHE A 179 -4.53 -8.97 0.20
N ALA A 180 -5.42 -9.45 1.07
CA ALA A 180 -6.57 -8.66 1.53
C ALA A 180 -6.11 -7.35 2.19
N GLN A 181 -5.09 -7.41 3.05
CA GLN A 181 -4.51 -6.24 3.68
C GLN A 181 -3.85 -5.31 2.66
N ASN A 182 -3.06 -5.86 1.74
CA ASN A 182 -2.35 -5.08 0.76
C ASN A 182 -3.29 -4.39 -0.25
N LEU A 183 -4.41 -5.03 -0.61
CA LEU A 183 -5.49 -4.43 -1.41
C LEU A 183 -6.03 -3.14 -0.75
N VAL A 184 -6.47 -3.24 0.51
CA VAL A 184 -7.06 -2.08 1.22
C VAL A 184 -6.02 -1.00 1.54
N GLN A 185 -4.75 -1.40 1.72
CA GLN A 185 -3.63 -0.46 1.87
C GLN A 185 -3.38 0.30 0.57
N CYS A 186 -3.37 -0.38 -0.60
CA CYS A 186 -3.22 0.26 -1.90
C CYS A 186 -4.39 1.20 -2.21
N GLU A 187 -5.63 0.78 -1.93
CA GLU A 187 -6.82 1.63 -2.06
C GLU A 187 -6.68 2.90 -1.22
N SER A 188 -6.27 2.75 0.06
CA SER A 188 -6.07 3.87 0.98
C SER A 188 -4.94 4.80 0.53
N ALA A 189 -3.84 4.24 0.02
CA ALA A 189 -2.72 5.00 -0.52
C ALA A 189 -3.13 5.81 -1.76
N LEU A 190 -3.97 5.24 -2.63
CA LEU A 190 -4.50 5.93 -3.81
C LEU A 190 -5.40 7.11 -3.39
N GLN A 191 -6.22 6.93 -2.36
CA GLN A 191 -7.02 8.01 -1.77
C GLN A 191 -6.14 9.11 -1.17
N VAL A 192 -5.01 8.76 -0.55
CA VAL A 192 -4.02 9.74 -0.04
C VAL A 192 -3.42 10.55 -1.19
N ASN A 193 -3.00 9.90 -2.28
CA ASN A 193 -2.51 10.60 -3.47
C ASN A 193 -3.58 11.56 -4.03
N LYS A 194 -4.83 11.08 -4.19
CA LYS A 194 -5.96 11.90 -4.66
C LYS A 194 -6.15 13.15 -3.81
N LYS A 195 -6.11 13.04 -2.48
CA LYS A 195 -6.24 14.19 -1.57
C LYS A 195 -5.11 15.22 -1.74
N LYS A 196 -3.89 14.78 -2.03
CA LYS A 196 -2.76 15.68 -2.31
C LYS A 196 -2.92 16.39 -3.65
N HIS A 197 -3.51 15.74 -4.66
CA HIS A 197 -3.70 16.31 -6.01
C HIS A 197 -4.88 17.29 -6.13
N LYS A 198 -5.89 17.20 -5.25
CA LYS A 198 -7.03 18.15 -5.22
C LYS A 198 -6.64 19.60 -4.93
N ALA A 199 -5.38 19.86 -4.56
CA ALA A 199 -4.85 21.21 -4.44
C ALA A 199 -4.40 21.84 -5.78
N ASP A 200 -4.16 21.04 -6.84
CA ASP A 200 -3.42 21.51 -8.02
C ASP A 200 -3.99 21.15 -9.42
N ASP A 201 -4.97 20.23 -9.61
CA ASP A 201 -5.69 20.12 -10.91
C ASP A 201 -6.84 19.08 -10.89
N ALA A 202 -7.99 19.45 -11.46
CA ALA A 202 -9.23 18.64 -11.48
C ALA A 202 -9.25 17.50 -12.53
N PHE A 203 -8.23 17.37 -13.38
CA PHE A 203 -8.19 16.39 -14.49
C PHE A 203 -7.24 15.20 -14.27
N ARG A 204 -6.50 15.15 -13.16
CA ARG A 204 -5.61 14.02 -12.82
C ARG A 204 -6.32 12.76 -12.31
N GLU A 205 -7.64 12.83 -12.10
CA GLU A 205 -8.36 11.92 -11.21
C GLU A 205 -8.59 10.50 -11.75
N TYR A 206 -8.47 10.24 -13.05
CA TYR A 206 -9.07 9.04 -13.65
C TYR A 206 -8.15 7.81 -13.84
N PHE A 207 -6.82 7.94 -13.74
CA PHE A 207 -5.91 6.85 -14.15
C PHE A 207 -4.67 6.71 -13.25
N ASP A 208 -4.78 6.98 -11.95
CA ASP A 208 -3.66 6.79 -11.01
C ASP A 208 -3.72 5.41 -10.35
N TYR A 209 -2.57 4.76 -10.15
CA TYR A 209 -2.50 3.35 -9.74
C TYR A 209 -1.35 3.04 -8.80
N ILE A 210 -1.50 2.21 -7.79
CA ILE A 210 -0.38 1.89 -6.86
C ILE A 210 0.00 0.44 -7.00
N TYR A 211 1.31 0.16 -6.95
CA TYR A 211 1.79 -1.21 -6.88
C TYR A 211 1.79 -1.72 -5.43
N GLY A 212 1.07 -2.80 -5.18
CA GLY A 212 1.18 -3.60 -3.97
C GLY A 212 2.22 -4.69 -4.12
N ILE A 213 3.06 -4.95 -3.12
CA ILE A 213 4.00 -6.08 -3.09
C ILE A 213 3.72 -6.88 -1.82
N VAL A 214 3.38 -8.16 -1.94
CA VAL A 214 3.23 -9.04 -0.78
C VAL A 214 4.40 -10.03 -0.75
N THR A 215 5.17 -10.05 0.33
CA THR A 215 6.31 -10.96 0.50
C THR A 215 5.94 -12.13 1.41
N THR A 216 5.29 -13.13 0.81
CA THR A 216 5.10 -14.52 1.30
C THR A 216 5.36 -15.50 0.18
N ASP A 217 4.86 -15.11 -0.98
CA ASP A 217 5.07 -15.57 -2.33
C ASP A 217 5.02 -14.25 -3.10
N ILE A 218 6.08 -13.83 -3.79
CA ILE A 218 6.21 -12.44 -4.26
C ILE A 218 5.15 -12.17 -5.34
N HIS A 219 4.00 -11.68 -4.91
CA HIS A 219 2.89 -11.29 -5.75
C HIS A 219 2.80 -9.77 -5.78
N PHE A 220 2.60 -9.23 -6.98
CA PHE A 220 2.52 -7.79 -7.21
C PHE A 220 1.10 -7.42 -7.63
N LEU A 221 0.49 -6.46 -6.93
CA LEU A 221 -0.87 -6.01 -7.15
C LEU A 221 -0.89 -4.64 -7.85
N TYR A 222 -1.72 -4.46 -8.86
CA TYR A 222 -1.99 -3.19 -9.54
C TYR A 222 -3.50 -3.00 -9.59
N GLU A 223 -4.11 -2.01 -8.92
CA GLU A 223 -5.54 -1.69 -9.09
C GLU A 223 -6.48 -2.94 -9.10
N ILE A 224 -6.12 -4.00 -8.36
CA ILE A 224 -6.71 -5.36 -8.35
C ILE A 224 -6.34 -6.30 -9.53
N SER A 225 -5.11 -6.25 -10.00
CA SER A 225 -4.49 -7.19 -10.95
C SER A 225 -3.20 -7.75 -10.36
N CYS A 226 -2.93 -9.04 -10.51
CA CYS A 226 -1.76 -9.72 -9.93
C CYS A 226 -0.73 -10.08 -11.00
N THR A 227 0.57 -10.03 -10.69
CA THR A 227 1.57 -10.58 -11.62
C THR A 227 1.68 -12.09 -11.49
N SER A 228 1.83 -12.79 -12.64
CA SER A 228 2.22 -14.20 -12.90
C SER A 228 1.95 -15.29 -11.83
N ARG A 229 1.39 -16.43 -12.27
CA ARG A 229 1.19 -17.66 -11.47
C ARG A 229 2.46 -18.29 -10.91
N ASP A 230 3.64 -17.92 -11.40
CA ASP A 230 4.91 -18.47 -10.91
C ASP A 230 5.48 -17.57 -9.80
N PRO A 231 5.25 -17.88 -8.51
CA PRO A 231 5.76 -17.07 -7.42
C PRO A 231 7.29 -17.02 -7.48
N LEU A 232 7.85 -15.81 -7.41
CA LEU A 232 9.28 -15.66 -7.21
C LEU A 232 9.59 -16.04 -5.76
N ASN A 233 10.21 -17.20 -5.57
CA ASN A 233 10.57 -17.69 -4.25
C ASN A 233 12.06 -17.46 -4.01
N ILE A 234 12.40 -16.75 -2.94
CA ILE A 234 13.78 -16.64 -2.46
C ILE A 234 13.91 -17.49 -1.20
N LYS A 235 14.70 -18.56 -1.29
CA LYS A 235 15.05 -19.38 -0.14
C LYS A 235 16.25 -18.79 0.58
N PHE A 236 15.99 -18.14 1.72
CA PHE A 236 17.03 -17.60 2.59
C PHE A 236 17.53 -18.70 3.54
N SER A 237 18.58 -19.43 3.14
CA SER A 237 19.19 -20.49 3.94
C SER A 237 20.69 -20.30 4.12
N GLU A 238 21.20 -20.70 5.28
CA GLU A 238 22.64 -20.67 5.56
C GLU A 238 23.47 -21.53 4.60
N SER A 239 22.86 -22.50 3.91
CA SER A 239 23.54 -23.24 2.83
C SER A 239 24.03 -22.33 1.71
N ALA A 240 23.34 -21.20 1.45
CA ALA A 240 23.74 -20.19 0.48
C ALA A 240 24.96 -19.36 0.91
N LEU A 241 25.46 -19.50 2.15
CA LEU A 241 26.69 -18.85 2.61
C LEU A 241 27.94 -19.48 1.98
N LYS A 242 27.86 -20.73 1.53
CA LYS A 242 28.95 -21.40 0.82
C LYS A 242 28.98 -20.87 -0.62
N LYS A 243 30.03 -20.13 -0.95
CA LYS A 243 30.24 -19.56 -2.28
C LYS A 243 30.16 -20.65 -3.35
N ASP A 244 29.47 -20.36 -4.45
CA ASP A 244 29.33 -21.23 -5.63
C ASP A 244 28.62 -22.56 -5.35
N SER A 245 27.93 -22.66 -4.20
CA SER A 245 27.00 -23.77 -3.94
C SER A 245 25.72 -23.62 -4.75
N GLU A 246 24.99 -24.72 -4.94
CA GLU A 246 23.67 -24.69 -5.59
C GLU A 246 22.72 -23.68 -4.93
N ALA A 247 22.69 -23.63 -3.59
CA ALA A 247 21.89 -22.69 -2.83
C ALA A 247 22.35 -21.23 -3.01
N ASP A 248 23.64 -20.99 -3.18
CA ASP A 248 24.17 -19.65 -3.46
C ASP A 248 23.79 -19.17 -4.87
N ILE A 249 23.94 -20.05 -5.87
CA ILE A 249 23.56 -19.77 -7.25
C ILE A 249 22.06 -19.49 -7.36
N GLU A 250 21.24 -20.30 -6.68
CA GLU A 250 19.79 -20.11 -6.62
C GLU A 250 19.40 -18.79 -5.93
N LEU A 251 20.03 -18.47 -4.79
CA LEU A 251 19.82 -17.21 -4.09
C LEU A 251 20.12 -16.01 -5.01
N GLN A 252 21.28 -16.02 -5.68
CA GLN A 252 21.68 -14.96 -6.60
C GLN A 252 20.70 -14.81 -7.75
N LYS A 253 20.31 -15.92 -8.39
CA LYS A 253 19.35 -15.94 -9.50
C LYS A 253 17.99 -15.38 -9.07
N ASN A 254 17.46 -15.82 -7.93
CA ASN A 254 16.11 -15.43 -7.51
C ASN A 254 16.07 -13.99 -6.98
N VAL A 255 17.09 -13.54 -6.24
CA VAL A 255 17.21 -12.12 -5.84
C VAL A 255 17.32 -11.23 -7.07
N LYS A 256 18.13 -11.60 -8.06
CA LYS A 256 18.22 -10.88 -9.33
C LYS A 256 16.84 -10.75 -9.98
N ARG A 257 16.14 -11.86 -10.22
CA ARG A 257 14.79 -11.85 -10.84
C ARG A 257 13.82 -10.93 -10.11
N VAL A 258 13.85 -10.93 -8.77
CA VAL A 258 12.98 -10.08 -7.95
C VAL A 258 13.34 -8.61 -8.12
N ILE A 259 14.63 -8.26 -8.11
CA ILE A 259 15.08 -6.88 -8.38
C ILE A 259 14.66 -6.45 -9.79
N GLU A 260 14.83 -7.30 -10.81
CA GLU A 260 14.42 -6.99 -12.18
C GLU A 260 12.93 -6.66 -12.30
N VAL A 261 12.07 -7.39 -11.57
CA VAL A 261 10.63 -7.11 -11.52
C VAL A 261 10.34 -5.81 -10.75
N ILE A 262 10.90 -5.63 -9.55
CA ILE A 262 10.66 -4.43 -8.74
C ILE A 262 11.15 -3.17 -9.48
N VAL A 263 12.34 -3.20 -10.06
CA VAL A 263 12.88 -2.11 -10.88
C VAL A 263 12.00 -1.90 -12.11
N GLY A 264 11.52 -2.96 -12.76
CA GLY A 264 10.56 -2.86 -13.85
C GLY A 264 9.30 -2.08 -13.49
N LEU A 265 8.66 -2.43 -12.38
CA LEU A 265 7.46 -1.78 -11.85
C LEU A 265 7.73 -0.34 -11.40
N LEU A 266 8.78 -0.11 -10.62
CA LEU A 266 9.10 1.23 -10.13
C LEU A 266 9.51 2.16 -11.27
N LYS A 267 10.21 1.64 -12.28
CA LYS A 267 10.58 2.39 -13.48
C LYS A 267 9.33 2.79 -14.25
N ASP A 268 8.41 1.84 -14.44
CA ASP A 268 7.12 2.11 -15.06
C ASP A 268 6.43 3.31 -14.41
N ARG A 269 6.30 3.28 -13.08
CA ARG A 269 5.66 4.37 -12.34
C ARG A 269 6.46 5.67 -12.33
N ALA A 270 7.77 5.59 -12.26
CA ALA A 270 8.62 6.78 -12.27
C ALA A 270 8.62 7.47 -13.64
N ASP A 271 8.57 6.70 -14.73
CA ASP A 271 8.68 7.17 -16.12
C ASP A 271 7.36 7.55 -16.78
N VAL A 272 6.23 7.05 -16.28
CA VAL A 272 4.92 7.46 -16.78
C VAL A 272 4.76 8.98 -16.69
N GLU A 273 4.60 9.60 -17.85
CA GLU A 273 4.32 11.02 -17.96
C GLU A 273 3.10 11.35 -17.12
N LYS A 274 3.15 12.51 -16.47
CA LYS A 274 2.08 12.93 -15.55
C LYS A 274 0.75 13.20 -16.27
N GLU A 275 0.71 13.11 -17.61
CA GLU A 275 -0.49 13.27 -18.41
C GLU A 275 -1.49 12.13 -18.21
N PRO A 276 -2.77 12.43 -17.91
CA PRO A 276 -3.81 11.42 -17.69
C PRO A 276 -4.00 10.44 -18.85
N ALA A 277 -3.81 10.90 -20.10
CA ALA A 277 -3.96 10.05 -21.29
C ALA A 277 -2.92 8.94 -21.38
N MET A 278 -1.65 9.24 -21.04
CA MET A 278 -0.56 8.27 -21.03
C MET A 278 -0.73 7.25 -19.90
N LYS A 279 -1.13 7.72 -18.72
CA LYS A 279 -1.54 6.86 -17.60
C LYS A 279 -2.67 5.91 -18.04
N ARG A 280 -3.76 6.44 -18.63
CA ARG A 280 -4.88 5.64 -19.16
C ARG A 280 -4.41 4.58 -20.13
N GLN A 281 -3.63 4.97 -21.14
CA GLN A 281 -3.14 4.04 -22.15
C GLN A 281 -2.29 2.94 -21.51
N ARG A 282 -1.53 3.26 -20.45
CA ARG A 282 -0.74 2.29 -19.71
C ARG A 282 -1.62 1.29 -18.95
N VAL A 283 -2.61 1.78 -18.21
CA VAL A 283 -3.62 0.96 -17.51
C VAL A 283 -4.33 0.04 -18.51
N GLN A 284 -4.82 0.63 -19.60
CA GLN A 284 -5.54 -0.07 -20.66
C GLN A 284 -4.69 -1.15 -21.32
N LYS A 285 -3.40 -0.91 -21.56
CA LYS A 285 -2.47 -1.89 -22.14
C LYS A 285 -2.33 -3.15 -21.27
N TYR A 286 -2.45 -3.04 -19.94
CA TYR A 286 -2.49 -4.23 -19.08
C TYR A 286 -3.73 -5.07 -19.28
N PHE A 287 -4.85 -4.45 -19.69
CA PHE A 287 -6.11 -5.14 -19.98
C PHE A 287 -6.25 -5.59 -21.45
N GLU A 288 -5.56 -4.96 -22.39
CA GLU A 288 -5.62 -5.29 -23.83
C GLU A 288 -4.63 -6.38 -24.27
N ASN A 289 -3.46 -6.47 -23.63
CA ASN A 289 -2.38 -7.38 -24.03
C ASN A 289 -2.70 -8.89 -23.91
N GLU A 290 -3.88 -9.29 -23.43
CA GLU A 290 -4.34 -10.70 -23.43
C GLU A 290 -5.40 -11.00 -24.51
N TYR A 291 -5.93 -10.00 -25.23
CA TYR A 291 -6.88 -10.25 -26.33
C TYR A 291 -6.23 -10.77 -27.62
N CYS A 292 -4.89 -10.83 -27.70
CA CYS A 292 -4.17 -11.39 -28.84
C CYS A 292 -4.05 -12.93 -28.82
N ASP A 293 -4.32 -13.60 -27.69
CA ASP A 293 -4.23 -15.07 -27.57
C ASP A 293 -5.59 -15.79 -27.59
N LEU A 294 -6.70 -15.05 -27.67
CA LEU A 294 -8.03 -15.62 -27.88
C LEU A 294 -8.69 -14.93 -29.08
N GLY A 295 -8.77 -15.69 -30.18
CA GLY A 295 -9.20 -15.24 -31.49
C GLY A 295 -10.39 -14.28 -31.48
N SER A 296 -10.19 -13.18 -32.20
CA SER A 296 -11.18 -12.26 -32.77
C SER A 296 -12.66 -12.69 -32.65
N LYS A 297 -13.38 -12.13 -31.67
CA LYS A 297 -14.80 -11.78 -31.80
C LYS A 297 -15.10 -10.48 -31.04
N SER A 298 -15.28 -9.43 -31.84
CA SER A 298 -16.10 -8.23 -31.63
C SER A 298 -16.90 -8.18 -30.32
N TYR A 299 -16.45 -7.37 -29.36
CA TYR A 299 -17.31 -6.70 -28.39
C TYR A 299 -16.78 -5.29 -28.13
N ASP A 300 -17.11 -4.39 -29.06
CA ASP A 300 -16.89 -2.94 -28.99
C ASP A 300 -17.89 -2.25 -28.03
N LEU A 301 -18.30 -2.93 -26.96
CA LEU A 301 -19.27 -2.44 -25.98
C LEU A 301 -18.87 -2.94 -24.60
N GLN A 302 -18.41 -2.02 -23.74
CA GLN A 302 -18.59 -1.98 -22.26
C GLN A 302 -17.48 -1.22 -21.49
N ILE A 303 -16.73 -0.31 -22.12
CA ILE A 303 -15.82 0.60 -21.37
C ILE A 303 -16.51 1.89 -20.90
N THR A 304 -17.81 2.08 -21.19
CA THR A 304 -18.53 3.34 -20.93
C THR A 304 -19.53 3.31 -19.76
N GLU A 305 -19.71 2.20 -19.02
CA GLU A 305 -20.78 2.12 -18.00
C GLU A 305 -20.33 1.88 -16.55
N VAL A 306 -19.03 1.86 -16.22
CA VAL A 306 -18.55 1.69 -14.83
C VAL A 306 -18.17 3.02 -14.16
N ILE A 307 -18.73 4.15 -14.62
CA ILE A 307 -18.58 5.44 -13.95
C ILE A 307 -19.97 6.05 -13.77
N LYS A 308 -20.57 5.80 -12.60
CA LYS A 308 -21.52 6.70 -11.94
C LYS A 308 -21.08 6.89 -10.50
#